data_AF-A0A349BSR7-F1
#
_entry.id   AF-A0A349BSR7-F1
#
_cell.length_a   1.000
_cell.length_b   1.000
_cell.length_c   1.000
_cell.angle_alpha   90.00
_cell.angle_beta   90.00
_cell.angle_gamma   90.00
#
_symmetry.space_group_name_H-M   'P 1'
#
loop_
_entity.id
_entity.type
_entity.pdbx_description
1 polymer ?
#
loop_
_entity_poly.entity_id
_entity_poly.type
_entity_poly.pdbx_seq_one_letter_code
_entity_poly.pdbx_strand_id
1 'polypeptide(L)' 'KFIFPPYDFSIANCMITNFHTPKSTLLMMVSAFADPDFIKHAYTVAIKEKYNFYSYGDAMLIL' A
#
# COMPACT_ATOMS: atom_id res chain seq x y z
N LYS A 1 -13.66 4.41 10.68
CA LYS A 1 -13.06 5.60 10.03
C LYS A 1 -12.58 5.17 8.64
N PHE A 2 -12.87 5.92 7.58
CA PHE A 2 -12.38 5.61 6.24
C PHE A 2 -11.15 6.47 5.95
N ILE A 3 -10.04 5.84 5.55
CA ILE A 3 -8.75 6.49 5.30
C ILE A 3 -8.54 6.54 3.78
N PHE A 4 -8.36 7.74 3.24
CA PHE A 4 -8.15 7.99 1.82
C PHE A 4 -7.21 9.19 1.63
N PRO A 5 -6.46 9.29 0.52
CA PRO A 5 -5.54 10.40 0.30
C PRO A 5 -6.28 11.73 0.06
N PRO A 6 -5.80 12.87 0.59
CA PRO A 6 -4.73 12.99 1.58
C PRO A 6 -5.24 12.66 3.00
N TYR A 7 -4.39 12.03 3.81
CA TYR A 7 -4.70 11.75 5.22
C TYR A 7 -3.47 11.96 6.08
N ASP A 8 -3.64 12.68 7.18
CA ASP A 8 -2.56 12.91 8.15
C ASP A 8 -2.58 11.83 9.24
N PHE A 9 -1.50 11.04 9.31
CA PHE A 9 -1.35 9.96 10.29
C PHE A 9 -0.72 10.50 11.57
N SER A 10 -1.47 10.47 12.68
CA SER A 10 -1.05 11.09 13.92
C SER A 10 -0.15 10.24 14.82
N ILE A 11 -0.07 8.92 14.60
CA ILE A 11 0.65 7.98 15.50
C ILE A 11 1.57 7.05 14.69
N ALA A 12 1.04 6.41 13.66
CA ALA A 12 1.80 5.44 12.88
C ALA A 12 2.83 6.16 12.00
N ASN A 13 4.10 5.77 12.14
CA ASN A 13 5.23 6.26 11.35
C ASN A 13 5.75 5.23 10.34
N CYS A 14 5.41 3.95 10.51
CA CYS A 14 5.69 2.88 9.56
C CYS A 14 4.49 1.94 9.39
N MET A 15 4.46 1.18 8.29
CA MET A 15 3.40 0.23 7.99
C MET A 15 3.96 -1.06 7.39
N ILE A 16 3.53 -2.21 7.91
CA ILE A 16 3.70 -3.51 7.27
C ILE A 16 2.33 -3.95 6.74
N THR A 17 2.27 -4.32 5.47
CA THR A 17 1.01 -4.67 4.82
C THR A 17 1.23 -5.61 3.64
N ASN A 18 0.21 -6.36 3.22
CA ASN A 18 0.24 -7.15 1.98
C ASN A 18 0.09 -6.26 0.75
N PHE A 19 0.31 -6.85 -0.44
CA PHE A 19 -0.12 -6.26 -1.72
C PHE A 19 -1.61 -6.50 -1.97
N HIS A 20 -2.39 -5.43 -1.83
CA HIS A 20 -3.85 -5.40 -2.01
C HIS A 20 -4.28 -5.31 -3.47
N THR A 21 -5.53 -5.69 -3.74
CA THR A 21 -6.13 -5.61 -5.08
C THR A 21 -6.29 -4.17 -5.59
N PRO A 22 -6.25 -3.96 -6.92
CA PRO A 22 -6.63 -2.69 -7.53
C PRO A 22 -8.04 -2.26 -7.09
N LYS A 23 -8.22 -0.96 -6.85
CA LYS A 23 -9.50 -0.35 -6.43
C LYS A 23 -10.05 -0.87 -5.08
N SER A 24 -9.22 -1.45 -4.23
CA SER A 24 -9.61 -1.81 -2.86
C SER A 24 -9.48 -0.64 -1.89
N THR A 25 -10.28 -0.67 -0.82
CA THR A 25 -10.17 0.30 0.28
C THR A 25 -8.83 0.20 1.01
N LEU A 26 -8.24 -0.99 1.06
CA LEU A 26 -6.91 -1.20 1.64
C LEU A 26 -5.82 -0.56 0.80
N LEU A 27 -5.90 -0.66 -0.54
CA LEU A 27 -4.99 0.07 -1.42
C LEU A 27 -5.12 1.59 -1.22
N MET A 28 -6.34 2.11 -1.07
CA MET A 28 -6.55 3.54 -0.77
C MET A 28 -5.89 3.97 0.54
N MET A 29 -5.99 3.15 1.60
CA MET A 29 -5.34 3.42 2.89
C MET A 29 -3.81 3.44 2.76
N VAL A 30 -3.25 2.47 2.02
CA VAL A 30 -1.81 2.39 1.77
C VAL A 30 -1.32 3.58 0.94
N SER A 31 -2.06 3.98 -0.09
CA SER A 31 -1.76 5.19 -0.88
C SER A 31 -1.86 6.46 -0.05
N ALA A 32 -2.75 6.51 0.95
CA ALA A 32 -2.85 7.65 1.84
C ALA A 32 -1.64 7.75 2.78
N PHE A 33 -1.03 6.61 3.14
CA PHE A 33 0.11 6.53 4.04
C PHE A 33 1.44 6.95 3.40
N ALA A 34 1.69 6.57 2.14
CA ALA A 34 3.02 6.71 1.53
C ALA A 34 3.12 7.63 0.30
N ASP A 35 1.99 8.16 -0.20
CA ASP A 35 1.78 8.81 -1.52
C ASP A 35 1.22 7.86 -2.62
N PRO A 36 0.15 8.27 -3.34
CA PRO A 36 -0.44 7.43 -4.39
C PRO A 36 0.47 7.11 -5.57
N ASP A 37 1.31 8.04 -6.02
CA ASP A 37 2.20 7.84 -7.17
C ASP A 37 3.37 6.91 -6.78
N PHE A 38 3.89 7.08 -5.56
CA PHE A 38 4.90 6.17 -5.00
C PHE A 38 4.37 4.73 -4.89
N ILE A 39 3.18 4.53 -4.34
CA ILE A 39 2.56 3.20 -4.25
C ILE A 39 2.29 2.61 -5.62
N LYS A 40 1.83 3.40 -6.59
CA LYS A 40 1.62 2.93 -7.97
C LYS A 40 2.92 2.46 -8.61
N HIS A 41 4.03 3.18 -8.39
CA HIS A 41 5.34 2.76 -8.84
C HIS A 41 5.80 1.44 -8.17
N ALA A 42 5.67 1.34 -6.85
CA ALA A 42 6.02 0.14 -6.10
C ALA A 42 5.25 -1.10 -6.59
N TYR A 43 3.95 -0.96 -6.86
CA TYR A 43 3.13 -2.02 -7.45
C TYR A 43 3.60 -2.43 -8.85
N THR A 44 4.01 -1.47 -9.67
CA THR A 44 4.56 -1.74 -11.01
C THR A 44 5.84 -2.57 -10.92
N VAL A 45 6.71 -2.23 -9.97
CA VAL A 45 7.94 -3.00 -9.69
C VAL A 45 7.58 -4.39 -9.18
N ALA A 46 6.69 -4.51 -8.20
CA ALA A 46 6.27 -5.80 -7.64
C ALA A 46 5.68 -6.75 -8.69
N ILE A 47 4.90 -6.23 -9.64
CA ILE A 47 4.38 -7.02 -10.77
C ILE A 47 5.52 -7.50 -11.67
N LYS A 48 6.45 -6.60 -12.02
CA LYS A 48 7.60 -6.93 -12.89
C LYS A 48 8.48 -8.01 -12.26
N GLU A 49 8.72 -7.91 -10.96
CA GLU A 49 9.55 -8.84 -10.18
C GLU A 49 8.78 -10.10 -9.71
N LYS A 50 7.51 -10.26 -10.13
CA LYS A 50 6.66 -11.43 -9.85
C LYS A 50 6.42 -11.70 -8.37
N TYR A 51 6.20 -10.65 -7.59
CA TYR A 51 5.75 -10.78 -6.21
C TYR A 51 4.40 -11.49 -6.16
N ASN A 52 4.16 -12.22 -5.07
CA ASN A 52 2.89 -12.83 -4.76
C ASN A 52 1.98 -11.78 -4.09
N PHE A 53 0.74 -11.65 -4.56
CA PHE A 53 -0.21 -10.65 -4.06
C PHE A 53 -1.22 -11.30 -3.11
N TYR A 54 -2.12 -10.50 -2.53
CA TYR A 54 -3.25 -10.92 -1.69
C TYR A 54 -2.86 -11.40 -0.28
N SER A 55 -3.79 -12.12 0.38
CA SER A 55 -3.72 -12.47 1.78
C SER A 55 -2.54 -13.37 2.16
N TYR A 56 -2.09 -14.22 1.23
CA TYR A 56 -0.99 -15.18 1.43
C TYR A 56 0.23 -14.88 0.57
N GLY A 57 0.28 -13.66 0.03
CA GLY A 57 1.39 -13.20 -0.80
C GLY A 57 2.53 -12.63 0.04
N ASP A 58 3.38 -11.89 -0.66
CA ASP A 58 4.46 -11.13 -0.07
C ASP A 58 3.94 -9.89 0.67
N ALA A 59 4.81 -9.32 1.49
CA ALA A 59 4.54 -8.11 2.26
C ALA A 59 5.36 -6.92 1.76
N MET A 60 4.85 -5.74 2.06
CA MET A 60 5.48 -4.45 1.85
C MET A 60 5.68 -3.77 3.22
N LEU A 61 6.88 -3.27 3.46
CA LEU A 61 7.23 -2.43 4.59
C LEU A 61 7.41 -0.99 4.07
N ILE A 62 6.69 -0.05 4.68
CA ILE A 62 6.79 1.39 4.41
C ILE A 62 7.38 2.06 5.65
N LEU A 63 8.43 2.86 5.45
CA LEU A 63 9.23 3.54 6.47
C LEU A 63 9.18 5.05 6.33
#